data_AF-A0A0H2MUA9-F1
#
_entry.id   AF-A0A0H2MUA9-F1
#
_cell.length_a   1.000
_cell.length_b   1.000
_cell.length_c   1.000
_cell.angle_alpha   90.00
_cell.angle_beta   90.00
_cell.angle_gamma   90.00
#
_symmetry.space_group_name_H-M   'P 1'
#
loop_
_entity.id
_entity.type
_entity.pdbx_description
1 polymer ?
#
loop_
_entity_poly.entity_id
_entity_poly.type
_entity_poly.pdbx_seq_one_letter_code
_entity_poly.pdbx_strand_id
1 'polypeptide(L)'
;MFVLFSLIISFVVLVTLFYFSKKRHSGLERKFELLILLRQLLLLSRQHRAITHQALTSHHFDIHQSQLEENYDAMMERSNQLIANAQFENKPMYRILQLKLKTLHKEWDQRTVARNQVIHGKTIRHCMFLMDEIAIAWLIESGREDISDEYHMNWQQVLDSMEVLTQLRISIQDLNHPNGMLRVKYYCDKARRKLNQLSLISPLSVASPISSKAMHALTEINASDKIQMESEELYQLTTDISLIVSQVYDQMLSDMTENLYQPLPKVAYS
;
A
#
# COMPACT_ATOMS: atom_id res chain seq x y z
N MET A 1 -21.73 -14.87 -55.86
CA MET A 1 -22.60 -15.01 -54.67
C MET A 1 -21.81 -15.48 -53.46
N PHE A 2 -21.27 -16.71 -53.43
CA PHE A 2 -20.57 -17.26 -52.26
C PHE A 2 -19.35 -16.44 -51.80
N VAL A 3 -18.53 -15.96 -52.76
CA VAL A 3 -17.37 -15.10 -52.46
C VAL A 3 -17.79 -13.79 -51.76
N LEU A 4 -18.87 -13.15 -52.24
CA LEU A 4 -19.37 -11.90 -51.67
C LEU A 4 -19.91 -12.11 -50.24
N PHE A 5 -20.64 -13.22 -50.01
CA PHE A 5 -21.07 -13.60 -48.66
C PHE A 5 -19.89 -13.89 -47.72
N SER A 6 -18.85 -14.59 -48.20
CA SER A 6 -17.66 -14.87 -47.39
C SER A 6 -16.89 -13.60 -47.00
N LEU A 7 -16.85 -12.61 -47.91
CA LEU A 7 -16.21 -11.31 -47.66
C LEU A 7 -16.99 -10.50 -46.62
N ILE A 8 -18.33 -10.48 -46.71
CA ILE A 8 -19.18 -9.81 -45.73
C ILE A 8 -19.01 -10.44 -44.36
N ILE A 9 -19.04 -11.77 -44.26
CA ILE A 9 -18.84 -12.48 -42.98
C ILE A 9 -17.45 -12.20 -42.40
N SER A 10 -16.40 -12.24 -43.23
CA SER A 10 -15.04 -11.96 -42.78
C SER A 10 -14.89 -10.51 -42.28
N PHE A 11 -15.52 -9.56 -42.97
CA PHE A 11 -15.55 -8.16 -42.54
C PHE A 11 -16.27 -7.98 -41.20
N VAL A 12 -17.44 -8.62 -41.03
CA VAL A 12 -18.18 -8.60 -39.76
C VAL A 12 -17.31 -9.16 -38.63
N VAL A 13 -16.67 -10.32 -38.83
CA VAL A 13 -15.78 -10.92 -37.84
C VAL A 13 -14.63 -9.98 -37.47
N LEU A 14 -13.97 -9.34 -38.45
CA LEU A 14 -12.88 -8.39 -38.20
C LEU A 14 -13.34 -7.17 -37.41
N VAL A 15 -14.48 -6.57 -37.78
CA VAL A 15 -15.05 -5.42 -37.04
C VAL A 15 -15.41 -5.81 -35.62
N THR A 16 -16.00 -6.98 -35.42
CA THR A 16 -16.34 -7.51 -34.09
C THR A 16 -15.08 -7.75 -33.25
N LEU A 17 -14.05 -8.38 -33.81
CA LEU A 17 -12.76 -8.59 -33.14
C LEU A 17 -12.08 -7.26 -32.78
N PHE A 18 -12.09 -6.30 -33.69
CA PHE A 18 -11.52 -4.97 -33.44
C PHE A 18 -12.26 -4.24 -32.32
N TYR A 19 -13.59 -4.27 -32.32
CA TYR A 19 -14.42 -3.69 -31.27
C TYR A 19 -14.12 -4.31 -29.90
N PHE A 20 -14.08 -5.64 -29.81
CA PHE A 20 -13.74 -6.35 -28.57
C PHE A 20 -12.31 -6.09 -28.11
N SER A 21 -11.35 -6.05 -29.04
CA SER A 21 -9.96 -5.72 -28.74
C SER A 21 -9.82 -4.31 -28.14
N LYS A 22 -10.44 -3.30 -28.77
CA LYS A 22 -10.44 -1.92 -28.26
C LYS A 22 -11.09 -1.81 -26.88
N LYS A 23 -12.22 -2.48 -26.69
CA LYS A 23 -12.92 -2.52 -25.39
C LYS A 23 -12.07 -3.17 -24.31
N ARG A 24 -11.39 -4.28 -24.61
CA ARG A 24 -10.45 -4.96 -23.71
C ARG A 24 -9.29 -4.04 -23.34
N HIS A 25 -8.65 -3.41 -24.32
CA HIS A 25 -7.52 -2.52 -24.09
C HIS A 25 -7.85 -1.34 -23.17
N SER A 26 -8.99 -0.67 -23.41
CA SER A 26 -9.48 0.40 -22.53
C SER A 26 -9.80 -0.08 -21.11
N GLY A 27 -10.29 -1.32 -20.96
CA GLY A 27 -10.51 -1.94 -19.65
C GLY A 27 -9.20 -2.15 -18.86
N LEU A 28 -8.15 -2.61 -19.55
CA LEU A 28 -6.82 -2.83 -18.97
C LEU A 28 -6.16 -1.51 -18.55
N GLU A 29 -6.16 -0.51 -19.44
CA GLU A 29 -5.63 0.83 -19.18
C GLU A 29 -6.28 1.46 -17.94
N ARG A 30 -7.61 1.34 -17.83
CA ARG A 30 -8.31 1.83 -16.64
C ARG A 30 -7.90 1.10 -15.37
N LYS A 31 -7.78 -0.24 -15.38
CA LYS A 31 -7.33 -1.00 -14.19
C LYS A 31 -5.94 -0.56 -13.73
N PHE A 32 -5.06 -0.34 -14.70
CA PHE A 32 -3.72 0.18 -14.47
C PHE A 32 -3.73 1.57 -13.83
N GLU A 33 -4.51 2.51 -14.37
CA GLU A 33 -4.68 3.84 -13.79
C GLU A 33 -5.22 3.78 -12.35
N LEU A 34 -6.22 2.93 -12.09
CA LEU A 34 -6.79 2.76 -10.75
C LEU A 34 -5.73 2.24 -9.76
N LEU A 35 -4.88 1.30 -10.17
CA LEU A 35 -3.74 0.84 -9.36
C LEU A 35 -2.75 1.97 -9.07
N ILE A 36 -2.40 2.78 -10.07
CA ILE A 36 -1.50 3.93 -9.89
C ILE A 36 -2.09 4.91 -8.86
N LEU A 37 -3.36 5.26 -8.98
CA LEU A 37 -4.04 6.19 -8.08
C LEU A 37 -4.10 5.63 -6.64
N LEU A 38 -4.36 4.35 -6.47
CA LEU A 38 -4.33 3.71 -5.15
C LEU A 38 -2.92 3.67 -4.56
N ARG A 39 -1.88 3.39 -5.35
CA ARG A 39 -0.48 3.44 -4.88
C ARG A 39 -0.10 4.85 -4.40
N GLN A 40 -0.54 5.88 -5.12
CA GLN A 40 -0.36 7.27 -4.70
C GLN A 40 -1.10 7.58 -3.39
N LEU A 41 -2.35 7.12 -3.24
CA LEU A 41 -3.12 7.29 -2.00
C LEU A 41 -2.49 6.54 -0.82
N LEU A 42 -1.92 5.36 -1.05
CA LEU A 42 -1.15 4.62 -0.04
C LEU A 42 0.06 5.41 0.42
N LEU A 43 0.83 5.99 -0.52
CA LEU A 43 1.99 6.83 -0.22
C LEU A 43 1.57 8.06 0.60
N LEU A 44 0.58 8.81 0.13
CA LEU A 44 0.07 10.02 0.80
C LEU A 44 -0.44 9.68 2.21
N SER A 45 -1.15 8.57 2.38
CA SER A 45 -1.63 8.11 3.69
C SER A 45 -0.48 7.79 4.67
N ARG A 46 0.63 7.24 4.16
CA ARG A 46 1.83 6.97 4.96
C ARG A 46 2.57 8.25 5.33
N GLN A 47 2.67 9.21 4.41
CA GLN A 47 3.24 10.53 4.66
C GLN A 47 2.42 11.31 5.70
N HIS A 48 1.10 11.38 5.53
CA HIS A 48 0.18 11.97 6.51
C HIS A 48 0.38 11.37 7.91
N ARG A 49 0.53 10.05 8.00
CA ARG A 49 0.80 9.36 9.28
C ARG A 49 2.11 9.80 9.93
N ALA A 50 3.17 9.98 9.14
CA ALA A 50 4.47 10.44 9.64
C ALA A 50 4.39 11.89 10.13
N ILE A 51 3.79 12.79 9.33
CA ILE A 51 3.62 14.21 9.67
C ILE A 51 2.81 14.36 10.96
N THR A 52 1.64 13.70 11.03
CA THR A 52 0.79 13.76 12.23
C THR A 52 1.45 13.13 13.46
N HIS A 53 2.26 12.08 13.29
CA HIS A 53 3.03 11.53 14.40
C HIS A 53 4.04 12.55 14.93
N GLN A 54 4.85 13.13 14.05
CA GLN A 54 5.86 14.12 14.41
C GLN A 54 5.25 15.35 15.07
N ALA A 55 4.12 15.85 14.57
CA ALA A 55 3.44 16.98 15.17
C ALA A 55 2.92 16.67 16.59
N LEU A 56 2.37 15.46 16.80
CA LEU A 56 1.86 15.03 18.11
C LEU A 56 2.96 14.72 19.13
N THR A 57 4.14 14.26 18.69
CA THR A 57 5.26 13.94 19.59
C THR A 57 6.16 15.15 19.88
N SER A 58 6.33 16.06 18.92
CA SER A 58 7.15 17.26 19.08
C SER A 58 6.41 18.45 19.69
N HIS A 59 5.07 18.43 19.71
CA HIS A 59 4.20 19.57 20.09
C HIS A 59 4.39 20.84 19.23
N HIS A 60 5.08 20.76 18.08
CA HIS A 60 5.29 21.88 17.15
C HIS A 60 4.30 21.84 15.99
N PHE A 61 3.01 22.08 16.28
CA PHE A 61 1.92 21.96 15.31
C PHE A 61 2.06 22.92 14.11
N ASP A 62 2.45 24.16 14.36
CA ASP A 62 2.47 25.22 13.34
C ASP A 62 3.48 24.94 12.21
N ILE A 63 4.57 24.23 12.51
CA ILE A 63 5.61 23.90 11.53
C ILE A 63 5.10 22.87 10.51
N HIS A 64 4.24 21.95 10.94
CA HIS A 64 3.79 20.83 10.12
C HIS A 64 2.46 21.09 9.41
N GLN A 65 1.76 22.17 9.75
CA GLN A 65 0.41 22.43 9.23
C GLN A 65 0.38 22.59 7.71
N SER A 66 1.26 23.42 7.13
CA SER A 66 1.29 23.63 5.67
C SER A 66 1.52 22.34 4.90
N GLN A 67 2.50 21.54 5.35
CA GLN A 67 2.82 20.26 4.73
C GLN A 67 1.65 19.26 4.84
N LEU A 68 0.90 19.30 5.94
CA LEU A 68 -0.25 18.44 6.15
C LEU A 68 -1.42 18.81 5.26
N GLU A 69 -1.71 20.11 5.10
CA GLU A 69 -2.75 20.60 4.19
C GLU A 69 -2.43 20.25 2.73
N GLU A 70 -1.20 20.49 2.28
CA GLU A 70 -0.74 20.10 0.93
C GLU A 70 -0.89 18.59 0.69
N ASN A 71 -0.52 17.78 1.68
CA ASN A 71 -0.67 16.33 1.60
C ASN A 71 -2.14 15.91 1.51
N TYR A 72 -3.00 16.56 2.28
CA TYR A 72 -4.44 16.28 2.30
C TYR A 72 -5.12 16.69 0.99
N ASP A 73 -4.77 17.86 0.44
CA ASP A 73 -5.28 18.31 -0.85
C ASP A 73 -4.90 17.35 -1.97
N ALA A 74 -3.63 16.92 -2.02
CA ALA A 74 -3.17 15.91 -2.97
C ALA A 74 -3.94 14.58 -2.79
N MET A 75 -4.21 14.18 -1.55
CA MET A 75 -4.98 12.97 -1.23
C MET A 75 -6.42 13.07 -1.73
N MET A 76 -7.07 14.23 -1.57
CA MET A 76 -8.43 14.45 -2.06
C MET A 76 -8.49 14.52 -3.58
N GLU A 77 -7.51 15.16 -4.23
CA GLU A 77 -7.39 15.21 -5.68
C GLU A 77 -7.29 13.80 -6.28
N ARG A 78 -6.34 12.99 -5.79
CA ARG A 78 -6.16 11.61 -6.26
C ARG A 78 -7.36 10.72 -5.94
N SER A 79 -8.00 10.91 -4.79
CA SER A 79 -9.25 10.20 -4.47
C SER A 79 -10.40 10.57 -5.40
N ASN A 80 -10.51 11.83 -5.83
CA ASN A 80 -11.54 12.27 -6.77
C ASN A 80 -11.27 11.69 -8.17
N GLN A 81 -10.02 11.69 -8.62
CA GLN A 81 -9.61 11.05 -9.88
C GLN A 81 -9.93 9.54 -9.87
N LEU A 82 -9.66 8.86 -8.75
CA LEU A 82 -10.00 7.44 -8.58
C LEU A 82 -11.49 7.16 -8.76
N ILE A 83 -12.35 7.97 -8.13
CA ILE A 83 -13.82 7.82 -8.23
C ILE A 83 -14.32 8.20 -9.63
N ALA A 84 -13.69 9.17 -10.29
CA ALA A 84 -14.04 9.60 -11.63
C ALA A 84 -13.75 8.49 -12.66
N ASN A 85 -12.57 7.86 -12.57
CA ASN A 85 -12.11 6.84 -13.50
C ASN A 85 -12.75 5.46 -13.25
N ALA A 86 -13.26 5.22 -12.04
CA ALA A 86 -13.90 3.95 -11.69
C ALA A 86 -15.20 3.67 -12.46
N GLN A 87 -15.46 2.38 -12.74
CA GLN A 87 -16.78 1.92 -13.18
C GLN A 87 -17.85 2.28 -12.16
N PHE A 88 -19.06 2.54 -12.65
CA PHE A 88 -20.20 2.94 -11.83
C PHE A 88 -20.42 2.02 -10.62
N GLU A 89 -20.36 0.70 -10.83
CA GLU A 89 -20.53 -0.34 -9.81
C GLU A 89 -19.45 -0.30 -8.72
N ASN A 90 -18.24 0.15 -9.06
CA ASN A 90 -17.11 0.24 -8.13
C ASN A 90 -17.00 1.61 -7.44
N LYS A 91 -17.75 2.63 -7.85
CA LYS A 91 -17.70 3.95 -7.19
C LYS A 91 -18.00 3.92 -5.69
N PRO A 92 -18.93 3.10 -5.17
CA PRO A 92 -19.20 3.03 -3.74
C PRO A 92 -17.98 2.66 -2.88
N MET A 93 -17.20 1.65 -3.27
CA MET A 93 -16.00 1.24 -2.50
C MET A 93 -14.94 2.34 -2.42
N TYR A 94 -14.74 3.10 -3.51
CA TYR A 94 -13.81 4.23 -3.53
C TYR A 94 -14.31 5.44 -2.75
N ARG A 95 -15.63 5.67 -2.69
CA ARG A 95 -16.21 6.67 -1.78
C ARG A 95 -16.00 6.30 -0.31
N ILE A 96 -16.09 5.02 0.03
CA ILE A 96 -15.76 4.55 1.38
C ILE A 96 -14.28 4.83 1.71
N LEU A 97 -13.37 4.60 0.76
CA LEU A 97 -11.97 5.01 0.93
C LEU A 97 -11.84 6.52 1.16
N GLN A 98 -12.49 7.35 0.35
CA GLN A 98 -12.48 8.81 0.51
C GLN A 98 -12.95 9.25 1.90
N LEU A 99 -14.01 8.65 2.44
CA LEU A 99 -14.49 8.95 3.80
C LEU A 99 -13.44 8.62 4.86
N LYS A 100 -12.70 7.51 4.69
CA LYS A 100 -11.59 7.14 5.58
C LYS A 100 -10.41 8.12 5.46
N LEU A 101 -10.09 8.57 4.25
CA LEU A 101 -9.06 9.58 4.01
C LEU A 101 -9.41 10.92 4.66
N LYS A 102 -10.65 11.39 4.52
CA LYS A 102 -11.17 12.56 5.27
C LYS A 102 -11.07 12.38 6.78
N THR A 103 -11.30 11.16 7.27
CA THR A 103 -11.17 10.84 8.70
C THR A 103 -9.71 10.93 9.18
N LEU A 104 -8.71 10.72 8.31
CA LEU A 104 -7.30 10.90 8.69
C LEU A 104 -7.04 12.34 9.11
N HIS A 105 -7.53 13.29 8.33
CA HIS A 105 -7.30 14.72 8.51
C HIS A 105 -8.29 15.38 9.49
N LYS A 106 -9.49 14.83 9.67
CA LYS A 106 -10.43 15.38 10.65
C LYS A 106 -9.93 15.14 12.08
N GLU A 107 -9.78 16.19 12.90
CA GLU A 107 -9.52 16.09 14.36
C GLU A 107 -8.32 15.18 14.70
N TRP A 108 -7.28 15.17 13.86
CA TRP A 108 -6.11 14.33 14.09
C TRP A 108 -5.29 14.81 15.30
N ASP A 109 -5.27 16.11 15.51
CA ASP A 109 -4.60 16.86 16.58
C ASP A 109 -5.22 16.58 17.96
N GLN A 110 -6.52 16.28 18.00
CA GLN A 110 -7.25 15.99 19.24
C GLN A 110 -7.13 14.52 19.69
N ARG A 111 -6.52 13.67 18.87
CA ARG A 111 -6.42 12.22 19.13
C ARG A 111 -5.08 11.89 19.78
N THR A 112 -5.07 10.86 20.62
CA THR A 112 -3.82 10.26 21.08
C THR A 112 -3.01 9.71 19.90
N VAL A 113 -1.69 9.62 20.07
CA VAL A 113 -0.81 9.03 19.05
C VAL A 113 -1.29 7.61 18.69
N ALA A 114 -1.65 6.77 19.66
CA ALA A 114 -2.15 5.42 19.42
C ALA A 114 -3.43 5.42 18.58
N ARG A 115 -4.36 6.33 18.88
CA ARG A 115 -5.60 6.45 18.12
C ARG A 115 -5.32 6.87 16.68
N ASN A 116 -4.39 7.79 16.45
CA ASN A 116 -3.96 8.14 15.10
C ASN A 116 -3.33 6.97 14.36
N GLN A 117 -2.44 6.20 15.01
CA GLN A 117 -1.83 5.02 14.38
C GLN A 117 -2.88 3.98 13.96
N VAL A 118 -3.90 3.73 14.80
CA VAL A 118 -5.00 2.81 14.47
C VAL A 118 -5.80 3.28 13.25
N ILE A 119 -6.18 4.55 13.19
CA ILE A 119 -7.00 5.07 12.09
C ILE A 119 -6.21 5.03 10.78
N HIS A 120 -4.94 5.48 10.80
CA HIS A 120 -4.08 5.40 9.63
C HIS A 120 -3.83 3.95 9.19
N GLY A 121 -3.54 3.04 10.12
CA GLY A 121 -3.34 1.63 9.83
C GLY A 121 -4.55 1.00 9.13
N LYS A 122 -5.77 1.32 9.57
CA LYS A 122 -7.01 0.87 8.92
C LYS A 122 -7.17 1.44 7.51
N THR A 123 -6.88 2.73 7.31
CA THR A 123 -7.01 3.37 5.99
C THR A 123 -5.98 2.83 5.00
N ILE A 124 -4.72 2.68 5.44
CA ILE A 124 -3.63 2.09 4.66
C ILE A 124 -3.97 0.66 4.21
N ARG A 125 -4.45 -0.19 5.14
CA ARG A 125 -4.87 -1.55 4.80
C ARG A 125 -6.06 -1.58 3.84
N HIS A 126 -7.02 -0.67 3.98
CA HIS A 126 -8.14 -0.58 3.05
C HIS A 126 -7.69 -0.18 1.63
N CYS A 127 -6.68 0.69 1.52
CA CYS A 127 -6.09 1.02 0.23
C CYS A 127 -5.42 -0.21 -0.41
N MET A 128 -4.65 -0.98 0.36
CA MET A 128 -4.02 -2.23 -0.11
C MET A 128 -5.03 -3.30 -0.53
N PHE A 129 -6.16 -3.40 0.19
CA PHE A 129 -7.27 -4.27 -0.16
C PHE A 129 -7.91 -3.90 -1.51
N LEU A 130 -8.15 -2.60 -1.76
CA LEU A 130 -8.70 -2.17 -3.05
C LEU A 130 -7.73 -2.42 -4.22
N MET A 131 -6.41 -2.41 -3.97
CA MET A 131 -5.42 -2.80 -4.98
C MET A 131 -5.47 -4.30 -5.28
N ASP A 132 -5.65 -5.14 -4.25
CA ASP A 132 -5.80 -6.60 -4.39
C ASP A 132 -7.04 -6.96 -5.22
N GLU A 133 -8.18 -6.32 -4.93
CA GLU A 133 -9.41 -6.52 -5.70
C GLU A 133 -9.21 -6.24 -7.20
N ILE A 134 -8.47 -5.18 -7.54
CA ILE A 134 -8.16 -4.88 -8.94
C ILE A 134 -7.20 -5.91 -9.53
N ALA A 135 -6.16 -6.28 -8.79
CA ALA A 135 -5.14 -7.23 -9.21
C ALA A 135 -5.73 -8.62 -9.49
N ILE A 136 -6.51 -9.16 -8.56
CA ILE A 136 -7.21 -10.44 -8.70
C ILE A 136 -8.19 -10.40 -9.89
N ALA A 137 -9.02 -9.35 -9.98
CA ALA A 137 -9.93 -9.21 -11.11
C ALA A 137 -9.18 -9.11 -12.45
N TRP A 138 -7.98 -8.54 -12.47
CA TRP A 138 -7.14 -8.48 -13.66
C TRP A 138 -6.54 -9.86 -14.01
N LEU A 139 -6.02 -10.59 -13.04
CA LEU A 139 -5.50 -11.95 -13.23
C LEU A 139 -6.57 -12.90 -13.79
N ILE A 140 -7.76 -12.91 -13.18
CA ILE A 140 -8.89 -13.74 -13.61
C ILE A 140 -9.32 -13.40 -15.03
N GLU A 141 -9.56 -12.11 -15.34
CA GLU A 141 -9.96 -11.70 -16.70
C GLU A 141 -8.90 -11.97 -17.77
N SER A 142 -7.63 -12.12 -17.36
CA SER A 142 -6.53 -12.45 -18.26
C SER A 142 -6.30 -13.96 -18.40
N GLY A 143 -7.11 -14.79 -17.72
CA GLY A 143 -6.95 -16.25 -17.70
C GLY A 143 -5.70 -16.70 -16.96
N ARG A 144 -5.17 -15.87 -16.05
CA ARG A 144 -3.98 -16.13 -15.23
C ARG A 144 -4.34 -16.54 -13.82
N GLU A 145 -5.35 -17.40 -13.71
CA GLU A 145 -5.79 -17.99 -12.44
C GLU A 145 -4.68 -18.85 -11.81
N ASP A 146 -3.78 -19.39 -12.64
CA ASP A 146 -2.59 -20.17 -12.27
C ASP A 146 -1.67 -19.44 -11.28
N ILE A 147 -1.57 -18.12 -11.39
CA ILE A 147 -0.74 -17.27 -10.51
C ILE A 147 -1.56 -16.46 -9.50
N SER A 148 -2.89 -16.54 -9.56
CA SER A 148 -3.79 -15.77 -8.67
C SER A 148 -3.65 -16.20 -7.21
N ASP A 149 -3.58 -17.52 -6.97
CA ASP A 149 -3.43 -18.06 -5.61
C ASP A 149 -2.09 -17.68 -4.99
N GLU A 150 -1.00 -17.76 -5.77
CA GLU A 150 0.33 -17.35 -5.34
C GLU A 150 0.38 -15.85 -5.05
N TYR A 151 -0.18 -15.03 -5.94
CA TYR A 151 -0.29 -13.58 -5.73
C TYR A 151 -1.05 -13.27 -4.44
N HIS A 152 -2.22 -13.87 -4.23
CA HIS A 152 -3.06 -13.60 -3.07
C HIS A 152 -2.37 -14.04 -1.76
N MET A 153 -1.72 -15.21 -1.76
CA MET A 153 -0.94 -15.69 -0.62
C MET A 153 0.19 -14.70 -0.27
N ASN A 154 0.92 -14.20 -1.28
CA ASN A 154 1.98 -13.22 -1.09
C ASN A 154 1.42 -11.87 -0.61
N TRP A 155 0.28 -11.43 -1.15
CA TRP A 155 -0.38 -10.19 -0.76
C TRP A 155 -0.79 -10.22 0.72
N GLN A 156 -1.33 -11.36 1.18
CA GLN A 156 -1.70 -11.54 2.58
C GLN A 156 -0.49 -11.38 3.51
N GLN A 157 0.70 -11.87 3.10
CA GLN A 157 1.92 -11.67 3.89
C GLN A 157 2.34 -10.19 3.97
N VAL A 158 2.20 -9.44 2.89
CA VAL A 158 2.44 -7.99 2.87
C VAL A 158 1.45 -7.27 3.79
N LEU A 159 0.15 -7.59 3.68
CA LEU A 159 -0.89 -6.98 4.49
C LEU A 159 -0.68 -7.24 5.99
N ASP A 160 -0.38 -8.48 6.36
CA ASP A 160 -0.06 -8.87 7.73
C ASP A 160 1.16 -8.12 8.27
N SER A 161 2.18 -7.92 7.43
CA SER A 161 3.38 -7.16 7.80
C SER A 161 3.03 -5.71 8.15
N MET A 162 2.14 -5.08 7.38
CA MET A 162 1.65 -3.72 7.66
C MET A 162 0.80 -3.64 8.94
N GLU A 163 0.03 -4.69 9.27
CA GLU A 163 -0.70 -4.75 10.53
C GLU A 163 0.25 -4.89 11.72
N VAL A 164 1.24 -5.78 11.65
CA VAL A 164 2.28 -5.92 12.69
C VAL A 164 2.99 -4.58 12.93
N LEU A 165 3.30 -3.84 11.87
CA LEU A 165 3.90 -2.51 11.99
C LEU A 165 2.97 -1.48 12.63
N THR A 166 1.67 -1.54 12.36
CA THR A 166 0.69 -0.70 13.05
C THR A 166 0.70 -0.98 14.55
N GLN A 167 0.70 -2.26 14.94
CA GLN A 167 0.75 -2.67 16.34
C GLN A 167 2.06 -2.29 17.02
N LEU A 168 3.20 -2.43 16.32
CA LEU A 168 4.49 -1.97 16.82
C LEU A 168 4.47 -0.46 17.12
N ARG A 169 4.00 0.36 16.17
CA ARG A 169 3.86 1.81 16.35
C ARG A 169 2.97 2.21 17.51
N ILE A 170 1.90 1.46 17.76
CA ILE A 170 1.04 1.69 18.92
C ILE A 170 1.81 1.38 20.21
N SER A 171 2.52 0.25 20.25
CA SER A 171 3.23 -0.20 21.46
C SER A 171 4.41 0.69 21.87
N ILE A 172 5.02 1.41 20.92
CA ILE A 172 6.15 2.32 21.18
C ILE A 172 5.79 3.41 22.21
N GLN A 173 4.53 3.85 22.28
CA GLN A 173 4.10 4.86 23.25
C GLN A 173 4.26 4.43 24.71
N ASP A 174 4.25 3.12 24.96
CA ASP A 174 4.35 2.57 26.29
C ASP A 174 5.77 2.07 26.60
N LEU A 175 6.77 2.41 25.78
CA LEU A 175 8.16 1.91 25.89
C LEU A 175 8.75 2.05 27.31
N ASN A 176 8.46 3.18 27.97
CA ASN A 176 8.97 3.51 29.30
C ASN A 176 8.34 2.68 30.43
N HIS A 177 7.37 1.82 30.13
CA HIS A 177 6.73 0.94 31.12
C HIS A 177 7.24 -0.49 30.92
N PRO A 178 7.57 -1.25 31.99
CA PRO A 178 8.11 -2.60 31.85
C PRO A 178 7.25 -3.53 30.96
N ASN A 179 5.93 -3.50 31.14
CA ASN A 179 4.99 -4.27 30.32
C ASN A 179 4.87 -3.72 28.88
N GLY A 180 5.10 -2.43 28.67
CA GLY A 180 5.15 -1.83 27.34
C GLY A 180 6.42 -2.19 26.59
N MET A 181 7.58 -2.16 27.24
CA MET A 181 8.85 -2.64 26.68
C MET A 181 8.75 -4.10 26.20
N LEU A 182 8.13 -4.98 26.99
CA LEU A 182 7.89 -6.37 26.56
C LEU A 182 7.00 -6.45 25.30
N ARG A 183 5.96 -5.62 25.19
CA ARG A 183 5.12 -5.55 23.99
C ARG A 183 5.89 -5.02 22.78
N VAL A 184 6.73 -4.00 22.96
CA VAL A 184 7.61 -3.49 21.88
C VAL A 184 8.53 -4.59 21.40
N LYS A 185 9.26 -5.28 22.30
CA LYS A 185 10.13 -6.42 21.93
C LYS A 185 9.37 -7.50 21.17
N TYR A 186 8.18 -7.87 21.65
CA TYR A 186 7.31 -8.85 20.98
C TYR A 186 6.97 -8.45 19.54
N TYR A 187 6.58 -7.19 19.31
CA TYR A 187 6.25 -6.71 17.97
C TYR A 187 7.48 -6.49 17.10
N CYS A 188 8.65 -6.14 17.67
CA CYS A 188 9.93 -6.14 16.97
C CYS A 188 10.27 -7.54 16.46
N ASP A 189 10.15 -8.58 17.28
CA ASP A 189 10.38 -9.96 16.82
C ASP A 189 9.37 -10.39 15.75
N LYS A 190 8.08 -10.03 15.89
CA LYS A 190 7.10 -10.27 14.83
C LYS A 190 7.46 -9.56 13.53
N ALA A 191 7.84 -8.29 13.59
CA ALA A 191 8.24 -7.53 12.41
C ALA A 191 9.47 -8.15 11.73
N ARG A 192 10.44 -8.61 12.53
CA ARG A 192 11.63 -9.33 12.05
C ARG A 192 11.27 -10.61 11.30
N ARG A 193 10.40 -11.45 11.88
CA ARG A 193 9.91 -12.68 11.23
C ARG A 193 9.15 -12.38 9.94
N LYS A 194 8.32 -11.32 9.93
CA LYS A 194 7.59 -10.88 8.74
C LYS A 194 8.54 -10.41 7.64
N LEU A 195 9.56 -9.64 7.96
CA LEU A 195 10.60 -9.26 6.98
C LEU A 195 11.33 -10.48 6.37
N ASN A 196 11.65 -11.49 7.18
CA ASN A 196 12.22 -12.75 6.68
C ASN A 196 11.24 -13.52 5.78
N GLN A 197 9.93 -13.43 6.01
CA GLN A 197 8.94 -14.00 5.10
C GLN A 197 8.90 -13.22 3.78
N LEU A 198 8.96 -11.89 3.84
CA LEU A 198 8.97 -11.05 2.63
C LEU A 198 10.22 -11.23 1.77
N SER A 199 11.36 -11.68 2.35
CA SER A 199 12.56 -11.97 1.55
C SER A 199 12.38 -13.16 0.61
N LEU A 200 11.41 -14.04 0.88
CA LEU A 200 11.05 -15.14 -0.02
C LEU A 200 10.21 -14.65 -1.21
N ILE A 201 9.50 -13.54 -1.04
CA ILE A 201 8.61 -12.95 -2.07
C ILE A 201 9.40 -12.03 -2.98
N SER A 202 10.15 -11.07 -2.40
CA SER A 202 11.02 -10.16 -3.16
C SER A 202 12.41 -10.09 -2.51
N PRO A 203 13.33 -10.99 -2.90
CA PRO A 203 14.68 -11.03 -2.34
C PRO A 203 15.45 -9.72 -2.55
N LEU A 204 15.27 -9.06 -3.70
CA LEU A 204 16.00 -7.84 -4.06
C LEU A 204 15.58 -6.63 -3.23
N SER A 205 14.29 -6.47 -2.95
CA SER A 205 13.80 -5.37 -2.09
C SER A 205 14.31 -5.52 -0.65
N VAL A 206 14.40 -6.76 -0.17
CA VAL A 206 14.88 -7.09 1.19
C VAL A 206 16.41 -7.15 1.29
N ALA A 207 17.13 -7.30 0.18
CA ALA A 207 18.59 -7.19 0.14
C ALA A 207 19.10 -5.72 0.19
N SER A 208 18.20 -4.74 0.25
CA SER A 208 18.58 -3.33 0.33
C SER A 208 19.35 -2.99 1.61
N PRO A 209 20.24 -1.98 1.60
CA PRO A 209 20.96 -1.54 2.80
C PRO A 209 20.02 -1.14 3.95
N ILE A 210 18.89 -0.50 3.62
CA ILE A 210 17.86 -0.08 4.58
C ILE A 210 17.25 -1.32 5.27
N SER A 211 16.98 -2.38 4.51
CA SER A 211 16.41 -3.61 5.07
C SER A 211 17.41 -4.38 5.92
N SER A 212 18.68 -4.45 5.50
CA SER A 212 19.75 -5.04 6.30
C SER A 212 19.93 -4.30 7.64
N LYS A 213 19.94 -2.96 7.61
CA LYS A 213 20.01 -2.12 8.82
C LYS A 213 18.80 -2.34 9.73
N ALA A 214 17.60 -2.37 9.17
CA ALA A 214 16.38 -2.62 9.95
C ALA A 214 16.37 -4.01 10.59
N MET A 215 16.79 -5.04 9.84
CA MET A 215 16.90 -6.41 10.34
C MET A 215 17.94 -6.53 11.48
N HIS A 216 19.06 -5.84 11.35
CA HIS A 216 20.09 -5.77 12.39
C HIS A 216 19.54 -5.12 13.66
N ALA A 217 18.93 -3.94 13.56
CA ALA A 217 18.34 -3.23 14.69
C ALA A 217 17.27 -4.07 15.40
N LEU A 218 16.39 -4.74 14.65
CA LEU A 218 15.39 -5.65 15.24
C LEU A 218 16.04 -6.86 15.96
N THR A 219 17.17 -7.34 15.47
CA THR A 219 17.92 -8.44 16.09
C THR A 219 18.58 -8.00 17.39
N GLU A 220 19.21 -6.82 17.40
CA GLU A 220 19.82 -6.22 18.59
C GLU A 220 18.79 -5.93 19.69
N ILE A 221 17.63 -5.38 19.32
CA ILE A 221 16.51 -5.16 20.26
C ILE A 221 16.08 -6.46 20.94
N ASN A 222 15.99 -7.55 20.18
CA ASN A 222 15.57 -8.84 20.73
C ASN A 222 16.63 -9.48 21.62
N ALA A 223 17.90 -9.35 21.26
CA ALA A 223 19.04 -9.88 22.02
C ALA A 223 19.32 -9.11 23.32
N SER A 224 18.94 -7.83 23.39
CA SER A 224 19.21 -6.97 24.54
C SER A 224 18.15 -7.11 25.63
N ASP A 225 18.53 -7.10 26.91
CA ASP A 225 17.57 -7.12 28.03
C ASP A 225 16.70 -5.86 28.12
N LYS A 226 17.27 -4.73 27.70
CA LYS A 226 16.59 -3.43 27.62
C LYS A 226 16.71 -2.86 26.21
N ILE A 227 15.70 -2.10 25.81
CA ILE A 227 15.75 -1.35 24.56
C ILE A 227 16.53 -0.06 24.83
N GLN A 228 17.62 0.15 24.10
CA GLN A 228 18.46 1.36 24.21
C GLN A 228 18.01 2.48 23.27
N MET A 229 17.18 2.16 22.28
CA MET A 229 16.64 3.13 21.33
C MET A 229 15.56 3.99 21.96
N GLU A 230 15.58 5.27 21.67
CA GLU A 230 14.52 6.20 22.01
C GLU A 230 13.25 5.92 21.20
N SER A 231 12.10 6.40 21.70
CA SER A 231 10.80 6.22 21.03
C SER A 231 10.81 6.73 19.58
N GLU A 232 11.49 7.85 19.32
CA GLU A 232 11.61 8.44 17.98
C GLU A 232 12.44 7.56 17.04
N GLU A 233 13.56 7.00 17.53
CA GLU A 233 14.41 6.11 16.75
C GLU A 233 13.68 4.81 16.40
N LEU A 234 12.91 4.26 17.35
CA LEU A 234 12.04 3.10 17.10
C LEU A 234 10.96 3.45 16.06
N TYR A 235 10.37 4.64 16.14
CA TYR A 235 9.38 5.06 15.16
C TYR A 235 9.99 5.17 13.77
N GLN A 236 11.18 5.77 13.65
CA GLN A 236 11.92 5.86 12.39
C GLN A 236 12.23 4.46 11.83
N LEU A 237 12.67 3.52 12.68
CA LEU A 237 12.84 2.12 12.29
C LEU A 237 11.53 1.54 11.71
N THR A 238 10.37 1.79 12.32
CA THR A 238 9.10 1.32 11.75
C THR A 238 8.76 1.98 10.42
N THR A 239 9.20 3.21 10.18
CA THR A 239 9.01 3.95 8.92
C THR A 239 9.86 3.35 7.81
N ASP A 240 11.12 3.03 8.10
CA ASP A 240 12.01 2.30 7.20
C ASP A 240 11.43 0.92 6.85
N ILE A 241 10.95 0.17 7.84
CA ILE A 241 10.30 -1.12 7.60
C ILE A 241 9.02 -0.96 6.78
N SER A 242 8.22 0.09 7.04
CA SER A 242 7.03 0.37 6.22
C SER A 242 7.38 0.69 4.77
N LEU A 243 8.54 1.29 4.50
CA LEU A 243 9.04 1.54 3.15
C LEU A 243 9.40 0.22 2.47
N ILE A 244 10.15 -0.64 3.15
CA ILE A 244 10.50 -1.97 2.64
C ILE A 244 9.25 -2.78 2.29
N VAL A 245 8.26 -2.86 3.19
CA VAL A 245 7.01 -3.59 2.94
C VAL A 245 6.26 -3.03 1.73
N SER A 246 6.19 -1.70 1.59
CA SER A 246 5.58 -1.07 0.41
C SER A 246 6.34 -1.36 -0.88
N GLN A 247 7.67 -1.41 -0.85
CA GLN A 247 8.50 -1.72 -2.01
C GLN A 247 8.34 -3.19 -2.45
N VAL A 248 8.23 -4.11 -1.49
CA VAL A 248 7.91 -5.51 -1.78
C VAL A 248 6.55 -5.60 -2.48
N TYR A 249 5.54 -4.87 -1.98
CA TYR A 249 4.23 -4.90 -2.63
C TYR A 249 4.24 -4.28 -4.03
N ASP A 250 4.93 -3.15 -4.19
CA ASP A 250 5.09 -2.50 -5.49
C ASP A 250 5.80 -3.42 -6.49
N GLN A 251 6.82 -4.16 -6.06
CA GLN A 251 7.48 -5.16 -6.90
C GLN A 251 6.52 -6.28 -7.29
N MET A 252 5.73 -6.82 -6.35
CA MET A 252 4.73 -7.83 -6.67
C MET A 252 3.71 -7.34 -7.70
N LEU A 253 3.23 -6.09 -7.55
CA LEU A 253 2.33 -5.48 -8.53
C LEU A 253 3.03 -5.29 -9.88
N SER A 254 4.31 -4.88 -9.89
CA SER A 254 5.13 -4.79 -11.10
C SER A 254 5.23 -6.13 -11.82
N ASP A 255 5.66 -7.17 -11.12
CA ASP A 255 5.82 -8.52 -11.66
C ASP A 255 4.48 -9.05 -12.19
N MET A 256 3.39 -8.83 -11.45
CA MET A 256 2.04 -9.17 -11.91
C MET A 256 1.69 -8.43 -13.20
N THR A 257 1.89 -7.11 -13.26
CA THR A 257 1.59 -6.32 -14.47
C THR A 257 2.50 -6.67 -15.65
N GLU A 258 3.78 -6.98 -15.44
CA GLU A 258 4.70 -7.43 -16.48
C GLU A 258 4.27 -8.78 -17.06
N ASN A 259 3.84 -9.70 -16.19
CA ASN A 259 3.22 -10.97 -16.58
C ASN A 259 1.88 -10.79 -17.31
N LEU A 260 1.25 -9.62 -17.17
CA LEU A 260 -0.06 -9.28 -17.73
C LEU A 260 -0.04 -8.31 -18.92
N TYR A 261 1.07 -7.59 -19.22
CA TYR A 261 1.41 -6.70 -20.37
C TYR A 261 2.09 -5.36 -19.93
N GLN A 262 3.35 -5.12 -20.37
CA GLN A 262 4.27 -3.93 -20.25
C GLN A 262 4.48 -3.26 -18.86
N PRO A 263 5.71 -2.82 -18.54
CA PRO A 263 6.15 -2.48 -17.17
C PRO A 263 5.42 -1.26 -16.56
N LEU A 264 5.09 -1.37 -15.26
CA LEU A 264 4.57 -0.27 -14.44
C LEU A 264 5.57 0.92 -14.42
N PRO A 265 5.16 2.17 -14.71
CA PRO A 265 6.04 3.31 -14.56
C PRO A 265 6.47 3.44 -13.10
N LYS A 266 7.76 3.65 -12.90
CA LYS A 266 8.35 3.89 -11.57
C LYS A 266 7.69 5.12 -10.96
N VAL A 267 7.29 5.02 -9.70
CA VAL A 267 6.82 6.18 -8.94
C VAL A 267 8.04 7.04 -8.66
N ALA A 268 8.16 8.17 -9.35
CA ALA A 268 9.24 9.12 -9.16
C ALA A 268 8.98 9.95 -7.89
N TYR A 269 10.04 10.13 -7.09
CA TYR A 269 10.08 11.11 -6.01
C TYR A 269 10.43 12.47 -6.63
N SER A 270 9.59 13.49 -6.41
CA SER A 270 9.97 14.90 -6.54
C SER A 270 10.52 15.40 -5.22
#